data_AF-A0AAV7TG67-F1
#
_entry.id   AF-A0AAV7TG67-F1
#
_cell.length_a   1.000
_cell.length_b   1.000
_cell.length_c   1.000
_cell.angle_alpha   90.00
_cell.angle_beta   90.00
_cell.angle_gamma   90.00
#
_symmetry.space_group_name_H-M   'P 1'
#
loop_
_entity.id
_entity.type
_entity.pdbx_description
1 polymer ?
#
loop_
_entity_poly.entity_id
_entity_poly.type
_entity_poly.pdbx_seq_one_letter_code
_entity_poly.pdbx_strand_id
1 'polypeptide(L)'
;MTTRSMADREGSQGHLEPGTMAQRAARRRDQGCGKPAPAVPTVADRAPEEEASEPTGEDIAALGDLPELAGWQVEGGPTREEFCKAQKECPTLEGLRKQASNQAAGDASGDHHLYWENDLLYSEPKVPGFGAACMLVVPQCYRTFLLGLAHDIPLAGHLGQGKTFNRLVTHFYWPKMRTHSDKFCRSCPTCQASGKAGKRVKTPLIPLPVVGTPFERVGIDIVGPLDPKTALGNRFILVLVDHATRYPEAIPLRTVTAPVVARTLMGIFTRVGFPKEIVSDRGTNFMSAYMKSLWDACGVTYKFTTPYHPQSNGLVERFNKTLKA
;
A
#
# COMPACT_ATOMS: atom_id res chain seq x y z
N MET A 1 -14.01 -4.16 95.00
CA MET A 1 -12.84 -3.92 95.86
C MET A 1 -11.74 -3.34 94.95
N THR A 2 -11.73 -2.01 94.80
CA THR A 2 -10.67 -1.07 95.29
C THR A 2 -9.36 -1.25 94.49
N THR A 3 -8.76 -0.32 93.72
CA THR A 3 -8.69 1.17 93.64
C THR A 3 -8.18 1.58 92.22
N ARG A 4 -8.69 2.62 91.52
CA ARG A 4 -8.24 4.05 91.44
C ARG A 4 -6.71 4.23 91.48
N SER A 5 -5.99 5.06 90.70
CA SER A 5 -6.19 6.43 90.15
C SER A 5 -5.04 6.69 89.14
N MET A 6 -5.21 7.23 87.92
CA MET A 6 -5.31 8.65 87.50
C MET A 6 -4.23 9.63 88.00
N ALA A 7 -3.46 10.20 87.06
CA ALA A 7 -3.02 11.61 86.88
C ALA A 7 -2.05 11.67 85.66
N ASP A 8 -2.42 12.14 84.46
CA ASP A 8 -2.67 13.52 83.97
C ASP A 8 -1.46 14.48 83.96
N ARG A 9 -1.03 14.92 82.76
CA ARG A 9 -1.06 16.33 82.31
C ARG A 9 -0.46 16.60 80.91
N GLU A 10 -1.37 17.02 80.02
CA GLU A 10 -1.40 18.11 79.03
C GLU A 10 -0.14 18.84 78.50
N GLY A 11 -0.22 19.20 77.20
CA GLY A 11 0.52 20.28 76.51
C GLY A 11 0.54 20.09 74.97
N SER A 12 -0.52 20.43 74.22
CA SER A 12 -0.79 21.69 73.47
C SER A 12 0.10 22.03 72.25
N GLN A 13 -0.53 21.99 71.06
CA GLN A 13 -0.49 22.93 69.91
C GLN A 13 0.79 23.22 69.09
N GLY A 14 0.59 23.21 67.75
CA GLY A 14 1.27 24.03 66.71
C GLY A 14 2.70 23.62 66.36
N HIS A 15 3.05 23.01 65.22
CA HIS A 15 2.93 23.39 63.80
C HIS A 15 3.72 24.65 63.37
N LEU A 16 4.57 24.44 62.35
CA LEU A 16 5.49 25.34 61.59
C LEU A 16 6.83 25.63 62.29
N GLU A 17 8.03 25.50 61.72
CA GLU A 17 8.65 25.14 60.42
C GLU A 17 10.15 24.90 60.77
N PRO A 18 10.93 24.09 60.03
CA PRO A 18 11.83 24.74 59.06
C PRO A 18 12.12 23.90 57.81
N GLY A 19 12.14 24.59 56.67
CA GLY A 19 13.39 24.58 55.90
C GLY A 19 13.39 23.82 54.58
N THR A 20 13.54 24.64 53.54
CA THR A 20 14.65 24.54 52.57
C THR A 20 14.67 23.35 51.58
N MET A 21 14.09 23.61 50.40
CA MET A 21 14.79 23.62 49.10
C MET A 21 15.65 22.42 48.62
N ALA A 22 15.57 21.23 49.23
CA ALA A 22 16.41 20.07 48.84
C ALA A 22 15.66 18.73 48.62
N GLN A 23 14.38 18.73 48.24
CA GLN A 23 13.58 17.48 48.13
C GLN A 23 12.83 17.22 46.81
N ARG A 24 13.13 17.93 45.70
CA ARG A 24 12.44 17.69 44.41
C ARG A 24 13.13 16.76 43.41
N ALA A 25 14.31 16.19 43.71
CA ALA A 25 15.08 15.44 42.71
C ALA A 25 15.19 13.91 42.94
N ALA A 26 14.66 13.33 44.02
CA ALA A 26 14.99 11.94 44.40
C ALA A 26 13.81 10.97 44.64
N ARG A 27 12.62 11.21 44.06
CA ARG A 27 11.48 10.27 44.18
C ARG A 27 10.73 10.02 42.86
N ARG A 28 11.40 9.57 41.80
CA ARG A 28 10.75 8.92 40.64
C ARG A 28 11.65 7.88 39.94
N ARG A 29 12.47 7.18 40.72
CA ARG A 29 13.21 5.98 40.25
C ARG A 29 13.02 4.85 41.25
N ASP A 30 11.77 4.46 41.49
CA ASP A 30 11.45 3.11 41.96
C ASP A 30 9.95 2.91 41.91
N GLN A 31 9.47 2.17 40.91
CA GLN A 31 8.27 1.33 40.98
C GLN A 31 8.11 0.60 39.65
N GLY A 32 8.34 -0.71 39.72
CA GLY A 32 8.27 -1.64 38.61
C GLY A 32 6.88 -1.83 38.03
N CYS A 33 6.89 -2.12 36.73
CA CYS A 33 6.10 -3.10 35.98
C CYS A 33 4.85 -3.68 36.66
N GLY A 34 3.67 -3.47 36.05
CA GLY A 34 2.49 -4.28 36.35
C GLY A 34 1.14 -3.70 35.95
N LYS A 35 0.91 -3.30 34.69
CA LYS A 35 -0.45 -3.14 34.12
C LYS A 35 -0.47 -3.56 32.65
N PRO A 36 -1.51 -4.29 32.19
CA PRO A 36 -1.58 -4.78 30.81
C PRO A 36 -1.78 -3.62 29.82
N ALA A 37 -1.23 -3.77 28.63
CA ALA A 37 -1.32 -2.79 27.55
C ALA A 37 -2.80 -2.54 27.14
N PRO A 38 -3.21 -1.28 26.89
CA PRO A 38 -4.53 -1.01 26.33
C PRO A 38 -4.60 -1.50 24.88
N ALA A 39 -5.77 -2.03 24.51
CA ALA A 39 -6.03 -2.62 23.20
C ALA A 39 -5.83 -1.60 22.06
N VAL A 40 -5.26 -2.07 20.95
CA VAL A 40 -5.10 -1.32 19.70
C VAL A 40 -6.49 -1.07 19.09
N PRO A 41 -6.88 0.17 18.77
CA PRO A 41 -8.15 0.43 18.10
C PRO A 41 -8.14 -0.20 16.70
N THR A 42 -9.22 -0.91 16.37
CA THR A 42 -9.42 -1.55 15.08
C THR A 42 -9.80 -0.52 14.01
N VAL A 43 -9.66 -0.91 12.74
CA VAL A 43 -9.71 -0.08 11.51
C VAL A 43 -11.06 0.63 11.27
N ALA A 44 -12.04 0.53 12.16
CA ALA A 44 -13.40 1.00 11.93
C ALA A 44 -13.62 2.51 12.20
N ASP A 45 -12.71 3.22 12.89
CA ASP A 45 -12.96 4.60 13.36
C ASP A 45 -12.20 5.70 12.59
N ARG A 46 -11.93 5.52 11.28
CA ARG A 46 -11.34 6.59 10.45
C ARG A 46 -12.40 7.39 9.70
N ALA A 47 -12.42 8.70 9.95
CA ALA A 47 -13.06 9.71 9.11
C ALA A 47 -12.54 9.66 7.65
N PRO A 48 -13.34 10.06 6.65
CA PRO A 48 -12.98 9.94 5.24
C PRO A 48 -11.73 10.77 4.91
N GLU A 49 -10.76 10.13 4.25
CA GLU A 49 -9.56 10.78 3.71
C GLU A 49 -9.97 11.72 2.56
N GLU A 50 -9.68 13.01 2.70
CA GLU A 50 -9.87 14.02 1.67
C GLU A 50 -8.87 13.74 0.52
N GLU A 51 -9.40 13.63 -0.70
CA GLU A 51 -8.64 13.35 -1.92
C GLU A 51 -7.62 14.46 -2.19
N ALA A 52 -6.35 14.21 -1.90
CA ALA A 52 -5.26 15.13 -2.23
C ALA A 52 -5.00 15.11 -3.74
N SER A 53 -5.17 16.26 -4.39
CA SER A 53 -4.87 16.46 -5.82
C SER A 53 -3.42 16.13 -6.16
N GLU A 54 -3.20 15.65 -7.38
CA GLU A 54 -1.87 15.30 -7.89
C GLU A 54 -0.89 16.49 -7.78
N PRO A 55 0.34 16.29 -7.28
CA PRO A 55 1.31 17.37 -7.16
C PRO A 55 1.75 17.85 -8.54
N THR A 56 1.81 19.18 -8.70
CA THR A 56 2.22 19.81 -9.96
C THR A 56 3.75 19.76 -10.13
N GLY A 57 4.25 19.92 -11.36
CA GLY A 57 5.69 19.86 -11.65
C GLY A 57 6.53 20.88 -10.87
N GLU A 58 5.96 22.01 -10.47
CA GLU A 58 6.61 23.02 -9.63
C GLU A 58 6.79 22.54 -8.17
N ASP A 59 5.89 21.70 -7.66
CA ASP A 59 5.98 21.12 -6.32
C ASP A 59 7.12 20.10 -6.20
N ILE A 60 7.55 19.52 -7.33
CA ILE A 60 8.62 18.52 -7.42
C ILE A 60 9.98 19.23 -7.46
N ALA A 61 10.08 20.38 -8.14
CA ALA A 61 11.31 21.17 -8.21
C ALA A 61 11.72 21.79 -6.86
N ALA A 62 10.75 22.06 -5.98
CA ALA A 62 11.01 22.61 -4.64
C ALA A 62 11.74 21.64 -3.69
N LEU A 63 11.91 20.37 -4.07
CA LEU A 63 12.64 19.37 -3.27
C LEU A 63 14.16 19.40 -3.50
N GLY A 64 14.64 20.12 -4.52
CA GLY A 64 16.05 20.14 -4.91
C GLY A 64 16.55 18.78 -5.41
N ASP A 65 17.72 18.75 -6.05
CA ASP A 65 18.33 17.51 -6.50
C ASP A 65 18.62 16.58 -5.31
N LEU A 66 18.12 15.35 -5.39
CA LEU A 66 18.40 14.31 -4.40
C LEU A 66 19.87 13.87 -4.53
N PRO A 67 20.70 13.99 -3.48
CA PRO A 67 22.06 13.50 -3.56
C PRO A 67 22.05 11.97 -3.71
N GLU A 68 22.87 11.49 -4.66
CA GLU A 68 23.02 10.08 -4.97
C GLU A 68 23.61 9.33 -3.75
N LEU A 69 22.81 8.48 -3.12
CA LEU A 69 23.15 7.79 -1.85
C LEU A 69 24.17 6.64 -2.01
N ALA A 70 24.77 6.48 -3.19
CA ALA A 70 25.65 5.35 -3.51
C ALA A 70 27.07 5.41 -2.88
N GLY A 71 27.40 6.46 -2.13
CA GLY A 71 28.77 6.71 -1.63
C GLY A 71 28.90 7.14 -0.17
N TRP A 72 28.01 6.72 0.75
CA TRP A 72 28.02 7.27 2.11
C TRP A 72 29.05 6.63 3.05
N GLN A 73 30.15 7.35 3.30
CA GLN A 73 30.97 7.25 4.52
C GLN A 73 30.40 8.21 5.58
N VAL A 74 30.30 7.76 6.83
CA VAL A 74 29.73 8.49 7.99
C VAL A 74 30.72 9.53 8.54
N GLU A 75 31.33 10.36 7.70
CA GLU A 75 32.17 11.46 8.18
C GLU A 75 31.46 12.80 8.03
N GLY A 76 31.16 13.43 9.17
CA GLY A 76 30.77 14.84 9.26
C GLY A 76 29.27 15.12 9.15
N GLY A 77 28.49 14.74 10.18
CA GLY A 77 27.23 15.44 10.44
C GLY A 77 27.50 16.92 10.79
N PRO A 78 26.50 17.82 10.68
CA PRO A 78 26.71 19.23 10.97
C PRO A 78 27.19 19.41 12.41
N THR A 79 28.12 20.33 12.60
CA THR A 79 28.51 20.71 13.96
C THR A 79 27.30 21.32 14.68
N ARG A 80 27.32 21.29 16.02
CA ARG A 80 26.24 21.88 16.82
C ARG A 80 26.02 23.35 16.46
N GLU A 81 27.09 24.09 16.22
CA GLU A 81 27.06 25.50 15.86
C GLU A 81 26.41 25.74 14.49
N GLU A 82 26.76 24.93 13.49
CA GLU A 82 26.14 24.95 12.16
C GLU A 82 24.65 24.65 12.22
N PHE A 83 24.24 23.67 13.04
CA PHE A 83 22.82 23.35 13.20
C PHE A 83 22.07 24.47 13.91
N CYS A 84 22.61 25.02 15.00
CA CYS A 84 22.03 26.17 15.71
C CYS A 84 21.84 27.37 14.75
N LYS A 85 22.86 27.67 13.95
CA LYS A 85 22.81 28.74 12.94
C LYS A 85 21.71 28.46 11.92
N ALA A 86 21.67 27.27 11.34
CA ALA A 86 20.65 26.88 10.38
C ALA A 86 19.23 26.97 10.95
N GLN A 87 19.05 26.62 12.23
CA GLN A 87 17.75 26.72 12.92
C GLN A 87 17.31 28.17 13.15
N LYS A 88 18.26 29.06 13.48
CA LYS A 88 18.02 30.50 13.63
C LYS A 88 17.84 31.23 12.30
N GLU A 89 18.42 30.75 11.20
CA GLU A 89 18.31 31.40 9.89
C GLU A 89 17.16 30.86 9.04
N CYS A 90 16.63 29.67 9.36
CA CYS A 90 15.60 29.02 8.53
C CYS A 90 14.29 29.83 8.47
N PRO A 91 13.84 30.25 7.27
CA PRO A 91 12.58 30.99 7.10
C PRO A 91 11.36 30.17 7.52
N THR A 92 11.36 28.87 7.20
CA THR A 92 10.22 27.98 7.53
C THR A 92 9.97 27.78 9.02
N LEU A 93 10.95 28.14 9.87
CA LEU A 93 10.85 28.06 11.32
C LEU A 93 10.51 29.41 11.97
N GLU A 94 10.40 30.50 11.23
CA GLU A 94 10.15 31.84 11.79
C GLU A 94 8.90 31.90 12.68
N GLY A 95 7.80 31.29 12.22
CA GLY A 95 6.56 31.20 13.01
C GLY A 95 6.75 30.45 14.33
N LEU A 96 7.47 29.31 14.30
CA LEU A 96 7.75 28.51 15.49
C LEU A 96 8.70 29.24 16.45
N ARG A 97 9.68 29.99 15.93
CA ARG A 97 10.61 30.81 16.72
C ARG A 97 9.88 31.93 17.48
N LYS A 98 8.96 32.63 16.80
CA LYS A 98 8.11 33.66 17.42
C LYS A 98 7.18 33.08 18.48
N GLN A 99 6.63 31.89 18.26
CA GLN A 99 5.81 31.20 19.25
C GLN A 99 6.63 30.80 20.49
N ALA A 100 7.84 30.27 20.31
CA ALA A 100 8.72 29.91 21.41
C ALA A 100 9.20 31.13 22.23
N SER A 101 9.42 32.29 21.58
CA SER A 101 9.78 33.53 22.29
C SER A 101 8.60 34.17 23.02
N ASN A 102 7.38 34.04 22.48
CA ASN A 102 6.18 34.65 23.04
C ASN A 102 5.52 33.81 24.15
N GLN A 103 5.85 32.52 24.28
CA GLN A 103 5.31 31.62 25.32
C GLN A 103 5.74 31.96 26.76
N ALA A 104 6.55 33.02 26.96
CA ALA A 104 6.68 33.68 28.27
C ALA A 104 5.40 34.46 28.69
N ALA A 105 4.46 34.69 27.76
CA ALA A 105 3.21 35.41 27.98
C ALA A 105 2.00 34.58 27.50
N GLY A 106 1.52 33.68 28.37
CA GLY A 106 0.09 33.40 28.60
C GLY A 106 -0.80 32.71 27.54
N ASP A 107 -0.56 32.83 26.24
CA ASP A 107 -1.55 32.39 25.23
C ASP A 107 -0.97 31.36 24.24
N ALA A 108 -1.12 30.08 24.59
CA ALA A 108 -0.60 28.97 23.78
C ALA A 108 -1.68 28.39 22.85
N SER A 109 -1.98 29.05 21.72
CA SER A 109 -2.75 28.42 20.64
C SER A 109 -1.83 27.50 19.81
N GLY A 110 -2.04 26.19 19.89
CA GLY A 110 -1.27 25.17 19.15
C GLY A 110 -1.12 23.87 19.92
N ASP A 111 -1.00 22.75 19.21
CA ASP A 111 -0.92 21.39 19.79
C ASP A 111 0.44 21.05 20.43
N HIS A 112 1.43 21.93 20.26
CA HIS A 112 2.80 21.75 20.73
C HIS A 112 3.26 22.90 21.63
N HIS A 113 4.00 22.57 22.69
CA HIS A 113 4.80 23.48 23.50
C HIS A 113 6.20 23.59 22.89
N LEU A 114 6.68 24.82 22.67
CA LEU A 114 7.95 25.08 22.00
C LEU A 114 8.85 25.83 22.97
N TYR A 115 10.08 25.35 23.15
CA TYR A 115 11.04 25.98 24.08
C TYR A 115 12.46 25.95 23.53
N TRP A 116 13.25 26.91 23.98
CA TRP A 116 14.67 26.98 23.72
C TRP A 116 15.44 26.32 24.86
N GLU A 117 16.31 25.39 24.54
CA GLU A 117 17.25 24.79 25.48
C GLU A 117 18.61 24.73 24.81
N ASN A 118 19.65 25.27 25.46
CA ASN A 118 21.02 25.18 24.97
C ASN A 118 21.20 25.66 23.51
N ASP A 119 20.60 26.81 23.16
CA ASP A 119 20.56 27.41 21.82
C ASP A 119 19.82 26.62 20.73
N LEU A 120 19.11 25.55 21.10
CA LEU A 120 18.32 24.72 20.21
C LEU A 120 16.82 24.84 20.53
N LEU A 121 16.01 24.84 19.48
CA LEU A 121 14.56 24.85 19.57
C LEU A 121 14.03 23.41 19.60
N TYR A 122 13.23 23.12 20.62
CA TYR A 122 12.55 21.85 20.84
C TYR A 122 11.04 22.01 20.80
N SER A 123 10.36 20.90 20.53
CA SER A 123 8.90 20.77 20.48
C SER A 123 8.45 19.59 21.33
N GLU A 124 7.51 19.84 22.22
CA GLU A 124 6.86 18.85 23.07
C GLU A 124 5.34 18.85 22.77
N PRO A 125 4.71 17.70 22.47
CA PRO A 125 3.28 17.66 22.24
C PRO A 125 2.51 17.88 23.55
N LYS A 126 1.48 18.73 23.54
CA LYS A 126 0.68 19.03 24.75
C LYS A 126 -0.16 17.84 25.24
N VAL A 127 -0.46 16.90 24.35
CA VAL A 127 -1.13 15.64 24.68
C VAL A 127 -0.11 14.51 24.51
N PRO A 128 0.22 13.77 25.59
CA PRO A 128 1.16 12.65 25.50
C PRO A 128 0.51 11.48 24.75
N GLY A 129 0.74 11.41 23.44
CA GLY A 129 0.15 10.39 22.56
C GLY A 129 1.12 9.33 22.04
N PHE A 130 2.42 9.62 21.96
CA PHE A 130 3.39 8.72 21.34
C PHE A 130 4.80 8.98 21.84
N GLY A 131 5.24 8.32 22.93
CA GLY A 131 6.64 7.96 23.24
C GLY A 131 7.77 9.02 23.21
N ALA A 132 7.54 10.27 22.84
CA ALA A 132 8.53 11.31 22.67
C ALA A 132 8.09 12.54 23.47
N ALA A 133 8.77 12.76 24.59
CA ALA A 133 8.58 13.92 25.45
C ALA A 133 9.32 15.17 24.93
N CYS A 134 10.28 15.00 24.01
CA CYS A 134 11.07 16.11 23.49
C CYS A 134 11.55 15.80 22.07
N MET A 135 11.17 16.62 21.10
CA MET A 135 11.56 16.49 19.69
C MET A 135 12.37 17.71 19.24
N LEU A 136 13.48 17.47 18.55
CA LEU A 136 14.30 18.53 17.99
C LEU A 136 13.62 19.15 16.76
N VAL A 137 13.51 20.48 16.71
CA VAL A 137 12.91 21.17 15.56
C VAL A 137 13.91 21.25 14.40
N VAL A 138 13.56 20.69 13.25
CA VAL A 138 14.51 20.51 12.14
C VAL A 138 14.41 21.63 11.08
N PRO A 139 15.53 22.33 10.78
CA PRO A 139 15.62 23.27 9.66
C PRO A 139 15.41 22.60 8.31
N GLN A 140 14.92 23.35 7.31
CA GLN A 140 14.58 22.79 6.00
C GLN A 140 15.74 22.03 5.32
N CYS A 141 16.97 22.53 5.42
CA CYS A 141 18.16 21.94 4.80
C CYS A 141 18.46 20.51 5.26
N TYR A 142 18.05 20.10 6.47
CA TYR A 142 18.33 18.77 7.01
C TYR A 142 17.15 17.79 6.86
N ARG A 143 15.98 18.24 6.41
CA ARG A 143 14.77 17.39 6.37
C ARG A 143 14.91 16.24 5.37
N THR A 144 15.38 16.51 4.17
CA THR A 144 15.58 15.49 3.13
C THR A 144 16.59 14.43 3.57
N PHE A 145 17.67 14.86 4.22
CA PHE A 145 18.66 13.97 4.81
C PHE A 145 18.05 13.03 5.85
N LEU A 146 17.28 13.56 6.81
CA LEU A 146 16.59 12.73 7.81
C LEU A 146 15.55 11.79 7.19
N LEU A 147 14.84 12.23 6.16
CA LEU A 147 13.89 11.39 5.41
C LEU A 147 14.61 10.21 4.74
N GLY A 148 15.76 10.47 4.09
CA GLY A 148 16.61 9.42 3.53
C GLY A 148 17.13 8.46 4.61
N LEU A 149 17.59 8.97 5.75
CA LEU A 149 17.99 8.12 6.88
C LEU A 149 16.85 7.26 7.43
N ALA A 150 15.62 7.75 7.42
CA ALA A 150 14.47 7.02 7.93
C ALA A 150 13.90 6.00 6.92
N HIS A 151 14.16 6.17 5.62
CA HIS A 151 13.56 5.39 4.53
C HIS A 151 14.56 4.53 3.75
N ASP A 152 15.68 5.10 3.31
CA ASP A 152 16.57 4.54 2.29
C ASP A 152 17.71 3.67 2.85
N ILE A 153 18.06 3.84 4.14
CA ILE A 153 19.14 3.03 4.71
C ILE A 153 18.76 1.53 4.68
N PRO A 154 19.73 0.61 4.45
CA PRO A 154 19.43 -0.82 4.40
C PRO A 154 18.67 -1.35 5.63
N LEU A 155 18.94 -0.79 6.81
CA LEU A 155 18.25 -1.11 8.07
C LEU A 155 16.82 -0.56 8.17
N ALA A 156 16.46 0.44 7.36
CA ALA A 156 15.12 1.00 7.27
C ALA A 156 14.24 0.25 6.28
N GLY A 157 14.84 -0.37 5.25
CA GLY A 157 14.17 -1.31 4.36
C GLY A 157 13.00 -0.74 3.56
N HIS A 158 13.04 0.56 3.21
CA HIS A 158 12.03 1.21 2.37
C HIS A 158 10.58 1.01 2.87
N LEU A 159 10.38 1.05 4.19
CA LEU A 159 9.08 0.84 4.79
C LEU A 159 8.07 1.93 4.37
N GLY A 160 6.79 1.58 4.39
CA GLY A 160 5.71 2.48 3.97
C GLY A 160 5.61 3.75 4.81
N GLN A 161 4.94 4.76 4.23
CA GLN A 161 4.83 6.15 4.72
C GLN A 161 4.60 6.27 6.24
N GLY A 162 3.67 5.49 6.80
CA GLY A 162 3.35 5.53 8.23
C GLY A 162 4.51 5.08 9.13
N LYS A 163 5.27 4.07 8.71
CA LYS A 163 6.42 3.57 9.48
C LYS A 163 7.60 4.54 9.38
N THR A 164 7.84 5.10 8.21
CA THR A 164 8.87 6.15 8.01
C THR A 164 8.58 7.37 8.89
N PHE A 165 7.33 7.85 8.90
CA PHE A 165 6.92 8.94 9.77
C PHE A 165 7.08 8.61 11.26
N ASN A 166 6.63 7.42 11.68
CA ASN A 166 6.72 7.02 13.09
C ASN A 166 8.16 6.92 13.59
N ARG A 167 9.13 6.62 12.71
CA ARG A 167 10.56 6.60 13.05
C ARG A 167 11.15 8.00 13.26
N LEU A 168 10.59 9.00 12.58
CA LEU A 168 11.05 10.39 12.67
C LEU A 168 10.43 11.12 13.86
N VAL A 169 9.12 10.94 14.07
CA VAL A 169 8.35 11.66 15.10
C VAL A 169 8.79 11.32 16.53
N THR A 170 9.57 10.27 16.73
CA THR A 170 10.13 9.95 18.05
C THR A 170 11.26 10.89 18.47
N HIS A 171 11.90 11.58 17.52
CA HIS A 171 13.10 12.39 17.79
C HIS A 171 13.04 13.80 17.18
N PHE A 172 12.26 14.00 16.13
CA PHE A 172 12.29 15.20 15.32
C PHE A 172 10.90 15.77 15.06
N TYR A 173 10.85 17.09 14.87
CA TYR A 173 9.63 17.80 14.54
C TYR A 173 9.87 18.86 13.47
N TRP A 174 8.95 18.98 12.53
CA TRP A 174 8.77 20.16 11.68
C TRP A 174 7.34 20.24 11.15
N PRO A 175 6.87 21.43 10.75
CA PRO A 175 5.53 21.57 10.17
C PRO A 175 5.34 20.70 8.92
N LYS A 176 4.18 20.06 8.79
CA LYS A 176 3.82 19.19 7.66
C LYS A 176 4.75 17.98 7.47
N MET A 177 5.42 17.52 8.54
CA MET A 177 6.31 16.35 8.48
C MET A 177 5.66 15.11 7.87
N ARG A 178 4.40 14.80 8.24
CA ARG A 178 3.67 13.68 7.66
C ARG A 178 3.53 13.78 6.14
N THR A 179 3.18 14.96 5.63
CA THR A 179 3.06 15.22 4.19
C THR A 179 4.41 15.08 3.49
N HIS A 180 5.49 15.58 4.09
CA HIS A 180 6.84 15.44 3.53
C HIS A 180 7.30 13.98 3.51
N SER A 181 7.03 13.21 4.57
CA SER A 181 7.31 11.77 4.60
C SER A 181 6.52 10.99 3.55
N ASP A 182 5.24 11.33 3.33
CA ASP A 182 4.44 10.72 2.28
C ASP A 182 5.04 11.01 0.89
N LYS A 183 5.26 12.29 0.58
CA LYS A 183 5.86 12.71 -0.70
C LYS A 183 7.22 12.04 -0.96
N PHE A 184 8.07 11.93 0.07
CA PHE A 184 9.37 11.25 -0.05
C PHE A 184 9.22 9.77 -0.39
N CYS A 185 8.41 9.03 0.37
CA CYS A 185 8.19 7.61 0.08
C CYS A 185 7.53 7.38 -1.30
N ARG A 186 6.66 8.28 -1.76
CA ARG A 186 6.05 8.19 -3.10
C ARG A 186 7.02 8.50 -4.24
N SER A 187 8.03 9.32 -4.01
CA SER A 187 9.05 9.67 -5.03
C SER A 187 10.22 8.68 -5.07
N CYS A 188 10.33 7.76 -4.11
CA CYS A 188 11.39 6.75 -4.07
C CYS A 188 11.31 5.78 -5.27
N PRO A 189 12.33 5.72 -6.15
CA PRO A 189 12.33 4.85 -7.32
C PRO A 189 12.24 3.36 -6.96
N THR A 190 12.92 2.94 -5.89
CA THR A 190 12.89 1.54 -5.39
C THR A 190 11.48 1.13 -4.98
N CYS A 191 10.76 2.02 -4.28
CA CYS A 191 9.37 1.79 -3.87
C CYS A 191 8.40 1.85 -5.06
N GLN A 192 8.63 2.72 -6.04
CA GLN A 192 7.80 2.80 -7.24
C GLN A 192 7.93 1.54 -8.10
N ALA A 193 9.16 1.00 -8.25
CA ALA A 193 9.43 -0.21 -9.02
C ALA A 193 8.92 -1.48 -8.30
N SER A 194 9.07 -1.54 -6.97
CA SER A 194 8.70 -2.71 -6.16
C SER A 194 7.27 -2.67 -5.64
N GLY A 195 6.62 -1.51 -5.71
CA GLY A 195 5.29 -1.28 -5.18
C GLY A 195 4.25 -2.12 -5.89
N LYS A 196 3.27 -2.64 -5.13
CA LYS A 196 2.07 -3.20 -5.75
C LYS A 196 1.43 -2.07 -6.55
N ALA A 197 1.25 -2.28 -7.87
CA ALA A 197 0.38 -1.42 -8.68
C ALA A 197 -0.88 -1.17 -7.85
N GLY A 198 -1.19 0.10 -7.59
CA GLY A 198 -2.28 0.51 -6.71
C GLY A 198 -3.58 -0.24 -7.04
N LYS A 199 -4.54 -0.28 -6.10
CA LYS A 199 -5.84 -0.95 -6.29
C LYS A 199 -6.33 -0.69 -7.72
N ARG A 200 -6.16 -1.67 -8.61
CA ARG A 200 -6.71 -1.60 -9.95
C ARG A 200 -8.20 -1.52 -9.73
N VAL A 201 -8.78 -0.33 -9.88
CA VAL A 201 -10.23 -0.17 -9.92
C VAL A 201 -10.67 -1.13 -11.01
N LYS A 202 -11.33 -2.23 -10.61
CA LYS A 202 -11.80 -3.22 -11.57
C LYS A 202 -12.84 -2.48 -12.40
N THR A 203 -12.48 -2.12 -13.62
CA THR A 203 -13.41 -1.51 -14.57
C THR A 203 -14.62 -2.42 -14.69
N PRO A 204 -15.85 -1.87 -14.74
CA PRO A 204 -17.05 -2.67 -14.94
C PRO A 204 -16.91 -3.57 -16.17
N LEU A 205 -17.27 -4.84 -16.03
CA LEU A 205 -17.24 -5.78 -17.15
C LEU A 205 -18.26 -5.33 -18.19
N ILE A 206 -17.82 -5.11 -19.43
CA ILE A 206 -18.71 -4.83 -20.54
C ILE A 206 -19.33 -6.17 -20.98
N PRO A 207 -20.66 -6.34 -20.88
CA PRO A 207 -21.31 -7.55 -21.36
C PRO A 207 -21.14 -7.68 -22.88
N LEU A 208 -20.80 -8.88 -23.34
CA LEU A 208 -20.75 -9.17 -24.77
C LEU A 208 -22.16 -9.04 -25.37
N PRO A 209 -22.28 -8.57 -26.64
CA PRO A 209 -23.58 -8.47 -27.30
C PRO A 209 -24.27 -9.84 -27.34
N VAL A 210 -25.56 -9.85 -27.00
CA VAL A 210 -26.39 -11.06 -26.98
C VAL A 210 -26.54 -11.56 -28.41
N VAL A 211 -26.13 -12.80 -28.64
CA VAL A 211 -26.31 -13.49 -29.91
C VAL A 211 -27.65 -14.23 -29.83
N GLY A 212 -28.60 -13.89 -30.71
CA GLY A 212 -29.95 -14.46 -30.68
C GLY A 212 -30.11 -15.70 -31.55
N THR A 213 -29.26 -15.89 -32.56
CA THR A 213 -29.37 -17.00 -33.51
C THR A 213 -28.43 -18.14 -33.10
N PRO A 214 -28.94 -19.38 -32.97
CA PRO A 214 -28.13 -20.56 -32.69
C PRO A 214 -26.99 -20.71 -33.70
N PHE A 215 -25.79 -21.05 -33.20
CA PHE A 215 -24.58 -21.27 -33.99
C PHE A 215 -24.11 -20.06 -34.83
N GLU A 216 -24.68 -18.86 -34.65
CA GLU A 216 -24.19 -17.67 -35.34
C GLU A 216 -22.79 -17.28 -34.86
N ARG A 217 -22.55 -17.41 -33.55
CA ARG A 217 -21.24 -17.21 -32.92
C ARG A 217 -20.91 -18.39 -32.04
N VAL A 218 -19.78 -19.04 -32.31
CA VAL A 218 -19.30 -20.17 -31.52
C VAL A 218 -17.94 -19.86 -30.90
N GLY A 219 -17.78 -20.25 -29.64
CA GLY A 219 -16.49 -20.23 -28.95
C GLY A 219 -15.85 -21.60 -29.05
N ILE A 220 -14.55 -21.66 -29.35
CA ILE A 220 -13.79 -22.91 -29.38
C ILE A 220 -12.59 -22.85 -28.43
N ASP A 221 -12.24 -24.00 -27.86
CA ASP A 221 -11.06 -24.18 -27.01
C ASP A 221 -10.56 -25.63 -27.11
N ILE A 222 -9.30 -25.86 -26.75
CA ILE A 222 -8.71 -27.19 -26.68
C ILE A 222 -8.26 -27.46 -25.26
N VAL A 223 -8.82 -28.51 -24.67
CA VAL A 223 -8.40 -29.01 -23.35
C VAL A 223 -7.36 -30.12 -23.53
N GLY A 224 -6.20 -29.97 -22.90
CA GLY A 224 -5.20 -31.02 -22.77
C GLY A 224 -3.77 -30.49 -22.69
N PRO A 225 -2.75 -31.37 -22.71
CA PRO A 225 -2.88 -32.83 -22.76
C PRO A 225 -3.51 -33.40 -21.48
N LEU A 226 -4.35 -34.42 -21.62
CA LEU A 226 -4.97 -35.19 -20.56
C LEU A 226 -4.19 -36.48 -20.34
N ASP A 227 -3.91 -36.80 -19.08
CA ASP A 227 -3.29 -38.04 -18.64
C ASP A 227 -4.11 -38.65 -17.49
N PRO A 228 -4.40 -39.96 -17.52
CA PRO A 228 -3.96 -40.95 -18.52
C PRO A 228 -4.68 -40.81 -19.87
N LYS A 229 -4.00 -41.20 -20.96
CA LYS A 229 -4.61 -41.31 -22.29
C LYS A 229 -5.75 -42.35 -22.28
N THR A 230 -6.78 -42.14 -23.09
CA THR A 230 -7.84 -43.16 -23.26
C THR A 230 -7.31 -44.42 -23.95
N ALA A 231 -8.05 -45.52 -23.89
CA ALA A 231 -7.72 -46.75 -24.61
C ALA A 231 -7.54 -46.53 -26.13
N LEU A 232 -8.26 -45.55 -26.70
CA LEU A 232 -8.16 -45.16 -28.10
C LEU A 232 -7.03 -44.14 -28.38
N GLY A 233 -6.23 -43.79 -27.37
CA GLY A 233 -5.09 -42.88 -27.47
C GLY A 233 -5.46 -41.40 -27.50
N ASN A 234 -6.67 -41.01 -27.09
CA ASN A 234 -7.07 -39.61 -27.05
C ASN A 234 -6.45 -38.92 -25.84
N ARG A 235 -5.92 -37.72 -26.07
CA ARG A 235 -5.23 -36.90 -25.05
C ARG A 235 -5.68 -35.45 -25.03
N PHE A 236 -6.56 -35.06 -25.95
CA PHE A 236 -7.06 -33.70 -26.04
C PHE A 236 -8.57 -33.75 -26.26
N ILE A 237 -9.25 -32.66 -25.94
CA ILE A 237 -10.68 -32.48 -26.22
C ILE A 237 -10.83 -31.13 -26.92
N LEU A 238 -11.35 -31.14 -28.14
CA LEU A 238 -11.81 -29.93 -28.80
C LEU A 238 -13.21 -29.63 -28.25
N VAL A 239 -13.36 -28.44 -27.69
CA VAL A 239 -14.61 -27.96 -27.13
C VAL A 239 -15.13 -26.83 -28.00
N LEU A 240 -16.40 -26.90 -28.33
CA LEU A 240 -17.16 -25.87 -29.01
C LEU A 240 -18.38 -25.52 -28.16
N VAL A 241 -18.65 -24.24 -27.95
CA VAL A 241 -19.84 -23.77 -27.24
C VAL A 241 -20.54 -22.69 -28.07
N ASP A 242 -21.83 -22.88 -28.32
CA ASP A 242 -22.65 -21.86 -28.95
C ASP A 242 -22.95 -20.70 -27.98
N HIS A 243 -22.72 -19.46 -28.43
CA HIS A 243 -22.96 -18.27 -27.61
C HIS A 243 -24.45 -17.98 -27.40
N ALA A 244 -25.33 -18.41 -28.30
CA ALA A 244 -26.77 -18.14 -28.19
C ALA A 244 -27.46 -19.13 -27.24
N THR A 245 -27.35 -20.43 -27.52
CA THR A 245 -28.06 -21.49 -26.80
C THR A 245 -27.29 -22.05 -25.60
N ARG A 246 -26.01 -21.70 -25.45
CA ARG A 246 -25.06 -22.34 -24.52
C ARG A 246 -24.85 -23.83 -24.78
N TYR A 247 -25.24 -24.34 -25.95
CA TYR A 247 -25.06 -25.74 -26.32
C TYR A 247 -23.57 -26.08 -26.44
N PRO A 248 -23.06 -27.06 -25.67
CA PRO A 248 -21.68 -27.48 -25.76
C PRO A 248 -21.51 -28.74 -26.62
N GLU A 249 -20.41 -28.81 -27.34
CA GLU A 249 -19.96 -29.99 -28.05
C GLU A 249 -18.48 -30.26 -27.73
N ALA A 250 -18.16 -31.48 -27.30
CA ALA A 250 -16.82 -31.88 -26.87
C ALA A 250 -16.40 -33.11 -27.66
N ILE A 251 -15.34 -32.98 -28.47
CA ILE A 251 -14.84 -34.05 -29.35
C ILE A 251 -13.42 -34.45 -28.92
N PRO A 252 -13.18 -35.73 -28.58
CA PRO A 252 -11.87 -36.18 -28.19
C PRO A 252 -10.91 -36.25 -29.39
N LEU A 253 -9.69 -35.78 -29.21
CA LEU A 253 -8.62 -35.75 -30.21
C LEU A 253 -7.36 -36.47 -29.70
N ARG A 254 -6.65 -37.12 -30.63
CA ARG A 254 -5.32 -37.70 -30.38
C ARG A 254 -4.21 -36.66 -30.48
N THR A 255 -4.33 -35.75 -31.44
CA THR A 255 -3.38 -34.68 -31.72
C THR A 255 -4.14 -33.39 -32.05
N VAL A 256 -3.49 -32.25 -31.84
CA VAL A 256 -4.10 -30.92 -31.97
C VAL A 256 -3.65 -30.15 -33.20
N THR A 257 -3.13 -30.85 -34.22
CA THR A 257 -2.67 -30.20 -35.46
C THR A 257 -3.83 -29.49 -36.18
N ALA A 258 -3.53 -28.36 -36.84
CA ALA A 258 -4.54 -27.56 -37.54
C ALA A 258 -5.43 -28.35 -38.53
N PRO A 259 -4.90 -29.29 -39.35
CA PRO A 259 -5.74 -30.09 -40.25
C PRO A 259 -6.70 -31.06 -39.55
N VAL A 260 -6.34 -31.54 -38.36
CA VAL A 260 -7.21 -32.41 -37.55
C VAL A 260 -8.33 -31.58 -36.95
N VAL A 261 -7.99 -30.44 -36.32
CA VAL A 261 -8.97 -29.52 -35.73
C VAL A 261 -9.96 -29.01 -36.78
N ALA A 262 -9.48 -28.60 -37.95
CA ALA A 262 -10.32 -28.15 -39.06
C ALA A 262 -11.31 -29.22 -39.53
N ARG A 263 -10.84 -30.47 -39.71
CA ARG A 263 -11.70 -31.58 -40.13
C ARG A 263 -12.79 -31.86 -39.10
N THR A 264 -12.43 -31.83 -37.82
CA THR A 264 -13.39 -32.02 -36.74
C THR A 264 -14.44 -30.90 -36.71
N LEU A 265 -14.04 -29.63 -36.83
CA LEU A 265 -14.96 -28.49 -36.89
C LEU A 265 -15.87 -28.55 -38.12
N MET A 266 -15.34 -28.95 -39.28
CA MET A 266 -16.13 -29.14 -40.49
C MET A 266 -17.22 -30.21 -40.29
N GLY A 267 -16.89 -31.31 -39.62
CA GLY A 267 -17.87 -32.35 -39.26
C GLY A 267 -18.99 -31.85 -38.34
N ILE A 268 -18.69 -30.87 -37.48
CA ILE A 268 -19.73 -30.19 -36.69
C ILE A 268 -20.58 -29.30 -37.60
N PHE A 269 -19.97 -28.39 -38.35
CA PHE A 269 -20.68 -27.38 -39.15
C PHE A 269 -21.50 -27.95 -40.30
N THR A 270 -21.14 -29.12 -40.83
CA THR A 270 -21.99 -29.83 -41.80
C THR A 270 -23.33 -30.32 -41.20
N ARG A 271 -23.42 -30.49 -39.88
CA ARG A 271 -24.65 -30.93 -39.19
C ARG A 271 -25.49 -29.74 -38.72
N VAL A 272 -24.86 -28.69 -38.22
CA VAL A 272 -25.53 -27.55 -37.55
C VAL A 272 -25.57 -26.26 -38.38
N GLY A 273 -24.84 -26.22 -39.49
CA GLY A 273 -24.61 -25.03 -40.28
C GLY A 273 -23.28 -24.34 -39.97
N PHE A 274 -22.83 -23.47 -40.87
CA PHE A 274 -21.61 -22.69 -40.68
C PHE A 274 -21.89 -21.44 -39.82
N PRO A 275 -21.03 -21.14 -38.83
CA PRO A 275 -21.17 -19.93 -38.03
C PRO A 275 -20.77 -18.70 -38.84
N LYS A 276 -21.27 -17.52 -38.45
CA LYS A 276 -20.76 -16.25 -38.99
C LYS A 276 -19.45 -15.87 -38.31
N GLU A 277 -19.34 -16.17 -37.01
CA GLU A 277 -18.17 -15.83 -36.21
C GLU A 277 -17.69 -17.02 -35.37
N ILE A 278 -16.38 -17.27 -35.40
CA ILE A 278 -15.73 -18.19 -34.46
C ILE A 278 -14.78 -17.40 -33.57
N VAL A 279 -14.87 -17.62 -32.27
CA VAL A 279 -14.00 -17.02 -31.27
C VAL A 279 -13.09 -18.10 -30.69
N SER A 280 -11.78 -17.91 -30.76
CA SER A 280 -10.80 -18.80 -30.11
C SER A 280 -9.81 -18.01 -29.27
N ASP A 281 -9.07 -18.73 -28.44
CA ASP A 281 -7.83 -18.20 -27.88
C ASP A 281 -6.73 -18.11 -28.96
N ARG A 282 -5.58 -17.53 -28.60
CA ARG A 282 -4.41 -17.39 -29.48
C ARG A 282 -3.56 -18.67 -29.54
N GLY A 283 -4.17 -19.85 -29.42
CA GLY A 283 -3.47 -21.12 -29.61
C GLY A 283 -2.85 -21.22 -31.00
N THR A 284 -1.63 -21.74 -31.11
CA THR A 284 -0.90 -21.88 -32.40
C THR A 284 -1.67 -22.70 -33.42
N ASN A 285 -2.45 -23.69 -32.96
CA ASN A 285 -3.29 -24.54 -33.81
C ASN A 285 -4.40 -23.74 -34.50
N PHE A 286 -4.93 -22.72 -33.83
CA PHE A 286 -5.98 -21.84 -34.30
C PHE A 286 -5.44 -20.70 -35.17
N MET A 287 -4.22 -20.24 -34.92
CA MET A 287 -3.59 -19.14 -35.66
C MET A 287 -2.88 -19.54 -36.97
N SER A 288 -2.92 -20.82 -37.36
CA SER A 288 -2.22 -21.27 -38.57
C SER A 288 -2.78 -20.62 -39.85
N ALA A 289 -1.90 -20.36 -40.83
CA ALA A 289 -2.29 -19.85 -42.14
C ALA A 289 -3.31 -20.76 -42.86
N TYR A 290 -3.24 -22.06 -42.58
CA TYR A 290 -4.20 -23.06 -43.04
C TYR A 290 -5.62 -22.78 -42.51
N MET A 291 -5.77 -22.56 -41.20
CA MET A 291 -7.08 -22.25 -40.59
C MET A 291 -7.64 -20.94 -41.12
N LYS A 292 -6.80 -19.91 -41.24
CA LYS A 292 -7.20 -18.62 -41.81
C LYS A 292 -7.76 -18.79 -43.23
N SER A 293 -7.02 -19.47 -44.10
CA SER A 293 -7.43 -19.69 -45.49
C SER A 293 -8.73 -20.49 -45.59
N LEU A 294 -8.93 -21.47 -44.70
CA LEU A 294 -10.17 -22.26 -44.64
C LEU A 294 -11.37 -21.39 -44.25
N TRP A 295 -11.26 -20.58 -43.19
CA TRP A 295 -12.37 -19.75 -42.74
C TRP A 295 -12.69 -18.62 -43.71
N ASP A 296 -11.67 -18.04 -44.36
CA ASP A 296 -11.85 -17.06 -45.43
C ASP A 296 -12.64 -17.68 -46.60
N ALA A 297 -12.33 -18.92 -47.01
CA ALA A 297 -13.05 -19.63 -48.06
C ALA A 297 -14.50 -19.99 -47.68
N CYS A 298 -14.76 -20.24 -46.38
CA CYS A 298 -16.10 -20.53 -45.87
C CYS A 298 -16.91 -19.26 -45.55
N GLY A 299 -16.35 -18.06 -45.71
CA GLY A 299 -17.01 -16.80 -45.35
C GLY A 299 -17.21 -16.60 -43.84
N VAL A 300 -16.37 -17.25 -43.02
CA VAL A 300 -16.47 -17.22 -41.55
C VAL A 300 -15.49 -16.20 -40.98
N THR A 301 -15.97 -15.30 -40.12
CA THR A 301 -15.10 -14.34 -39.44
C THR A 301 -14.43 -14.98 -38.24
N TYR A 302 -13.09 -15.06 -38.26
CA TYR A 302 -12.31 -15.66 -37.19
C TYR A 302 -11.74 -14.60 -36.24
N LYS A 303 -12.11 -14.64 -34.95
CA LYS A 303 -11.70 -13.67 -33.92
C LYS A 303 -10.86 -14.33 -32.83
N PHE A 304 -9.77 -13.68 -32.46
CA PHE A 304 -8.89 -14.12 -31.37
C PHE A 304 -9.06 -13.25 -30.13
N THR A 305 -9.14 -13.88 -28.94
CA THR A 305 -9.13 -13.12 -27.68
C THR A 305 -7.79 -12.42 -27.46
N THR A 306 -7.81 -11.21 -26.90
CA THR A 306 -6.57 -10.48 -26.58
C THR A 306 -5.83 -11.15 -25.42
N PRO A 307 -4.48 -11.16 -25.44
CA PRO A 307 -3.72 -11.54 -24.26
C PRO A 307 -4.21 -10.70 -23.07
N TYR A 308 -4.46 -11.34 -21.93
CA TYR A 308 -4.97 -10.72 -20.69
C TYR A 308 -6.48 -10.38 -20.61
N HIS A 309 -7.31 -10.68 -21.62
CA HIS A 309 -8.79 -10.65 -21.51
C HIS A 309 -9.44 -12.02 -21.79
N PRO A 310 -9.25 -13.02 -20.91
CA PRO A 310 -9.91 -14.34 -21.05
C PRO A 310 -11.44 -14.27 -20.97
N GLN A 311 -11.98 -13.15 -20.46
CA GLN A 311 -13.42 -12.90 -20.32
C GLN A 311 -14.19 -13.03 -21.64
N SER A 312 -13.56 -12.73 -22.78
CA SER A 312 -14.20 -12.83 -24.10
C SER A 312 -14.52 -14.27 -24.53
N ASN A 313 -13.80 -15.27 -24.00
CA ASN A 313 -14.08 -16.70 -24.21
C ASN A 313 -14.55 -17.40 -22.91
N GLY A 314 -15.05 -16.62 -21.95
CA GLY A 314 -15.34 -17.12 -20.60
C GLY A 314 -16.42 -18.21 -20.55
N LEU A 315 -17.25 -18.36 -21.59
CA LEU A 315 -18.25 -19.43 -21.67
C LEU A 315 -17.61 -20.79 -21.89
N VAL A 316 -16.66 -20.87 -22.82
CA VAL A 316 -15.92 -22.09 -23.08
C VAL A 316 -15.04 -22.41 -21.88
N GLU A 317 -14.40 -21.40 -21.25
CA GLU A 317 -13.60 -21.60 -20.04
C GLU A 317 -14.45 -22.15 -18.87
N ARG A 318 -15.67 -21.63 -18.68
CA ARG A 318 -16.60 -22.13 -17.66
C ARG A 318 -17.01 -23.57 -17.94
N PHE A 319 -17.34 -23.88 -19.19
CA PHE A 319 -17.69 -25.25 -19.57
C PHE A 319 -16.50 -26.20 -19.38
N ASN A 320 -15.29 -25.76 -19.69
CA ASN A 320 -14.07 -26.53 -19.46
C ASN A 320 -13.81 -26.81 -17.99
N LYS A 321 -14.23 -25.93 -17.07
CA LYS A 321 -14.20 -26.21 -15.63
C LYS A 321 -15.19 -27.31 -15.26
N THR A 322 -16.40 -27.31 -15.83
CA THR A 322 -17.38 -28.37 -15.63
C THR A 322 -16.93 -29.71 -16.21
N LEU A 323 -16.26 -29.71 -17.37
CA LEU A 323 -15.72 -30.93 -17.99
C LEU A 323 -14.55 -31.55 -17.21
N LYS A 324 -13.81 -30.74 -16.45
CA LYS A 324 -12.64 -31.18 -15.67
C LYS A 324 -12.97 -31.54 -14.22
N ALA A 325 -14.15 -31.14 -13.74
CA ALA A 325 -14.63 -31.41 -12.38
C ALA A 325 -15.11 -32.86 -12.28
#